data_AF-A0A0R3TU47-F1
#
_entry.id   AF-A0A0R3TU47-F1
#
_cell.length_a   1.000
_cell.length_b   1.000
_cell.length_c   1.000
_cell.angle_alpha   90.00
_cell.angle_beta   90.00
_cell.angle_gamma   90.00
#
_symmetry.space_group_name_H-M   'P 1'
#
loop_
_entity.id
_entity.type
_entity.pdbx_description
1 polymer ?
#
loop_
_entity_poly.entity_id
_entity_poly.type
_entity_poly.pdbx_seq_one_letter_code
_entity_poly.pdbx_strand_id
1 'polypeptide(L)'
;MPVRIDIPNETEYSCEKEIGCSQGFSKPRVSERSTGRDAILEFVELKDLLKISGQKDFKTFDDVFIEKDALKAFKVIPFRDNYVNGSDVKVPAIASIYNEIVCASKLSKFRGSQNFPKVHNIHLIKGACPQYLCDVYDQYHERCCLIKHFDLDRFPPDQCWIIIESEMYGRSLNAIPPTCPMAALSVFAQTVLAVAVTETRFRFEHRDLHGGNILLQYDAKDACSQRIPSTYFQGQTLRPRNGPLAKIIDFTLSRITDRDTAIYTNVSSYRNLFIGNTRSHAHLYREMRDLLKDDWSAFNPRNNAKWIHHIGERIREIVEKGKYCNYHKNSNAGLIRKQFRELLNKAMTASSAANYAREISTSKILFRA
;
A
#
# COMPACT_ATOMS: atom_id res chain seq x y z
N MET A 1 4.64 -44.60 4.18
CA MET A 1 4.58 -43.46 5.11
C MET A 1 5.02 -42.22 4.34
N PRO A 2 4.17 -41.21 4.14
CA PRO A 2 4.62 -40.01 3.46
C PRO A 2 5.47 -39.18 4.42
N VAL A 3 6.68 -38.88 3.98
CA VAL A 3 7.65 -38.02 4.66
C VAL A 3 7.05 -36.62 4.75
N ARG A 4 6.82 -36.18 5.99
CA ARG A 4 6.42 -34.81 6.33
C ARG A 4 7.63 -33.93 6.04
N ILE A 5 7.56 -33.15 4.95
CA ILE A 5 8.50 -32.05 4.73
C ILE A 5 7.89 -30.88 5.49
N ASP A 6 8.47 -30.55 6.64
CA ASP A 6 8.13 -29.35 7.41
C ASP A 6 8.55 -28.13 6.57
N ILE A 7 7.56 -27.50 5.94
CA ILE A 7 7.71 -26.18 5.32
C ILE A 7 7.76 -25.18 6.48
N PRO A 8 8.84 -24.42 6.67
CA PRO A 8 8.90 -23.42 7.72
C PRO A 8 7.76 -22.41 7.52
N ASN A 9 7.04 -22.12 8.60
CA ASN A 9 6.10 -21.01 8.64
C ASN A 9 6.81 -19.75 8.12
N GLU A 10 6.36 -19.19 7.00
CA GLU A 10 6.67 -17.81 6.63
C GLU A 10 5.97 -16.89 7.64
N THR A 11 6.52 -16.83 8.84
CA THR A 11 6.19 -15.82 9.83
C THR A 11 6.53 -14.47 9.24
N GLU A 12 5.61 -13.54 9.43
CA GLU A 12 5.86 -12.10 9.48
C GLU A 12 7.28 -11.80 9.99
N TYR A 13 8.26 -11.65 9.09
CA TYR A 13 9.59 -11.21 9.49
C TYR A 13 9.56 -9.69 9.57
N SER A 14 9.21 -9.20 10.75
CA SER A 14 9.61 -7.87 11.19
C SER A 14 11.13 -7.79 11.10
N CYS A 15 11.64 -6.85 10.30
CA CYS A 15 13.04 -6.45 10.39
C CYS A 15 13.21 -5.74 11.75
N GLU A 16 13.40 -6.53 12.80
CA GLU A 16 13.36 -6.15 14.22
C GLU A 16 14.74 -5.88 14.83
N LYS A 17 15.81 -5.79 14.02
CA LYS A 17 17.14 -5.39 14.52
C LYS A 17 17.55 -4.01 13.98
N GLU A 18 17.22 -3.04 14.83
CA GLU A 18 17.63 -1.64 15.05
C GLU A 18 18.80 -1.01 14.26
N ILE A 19 18.76 0.32 14.03
CA ILE A 19 19.38 1.37 14.88
C ILE A 19 19.11 2.76 14.26
N GLY A 20 18.55 3.68 15.07
CA GLY A 20 18.78 5.13 15.05
C GLY A 20 18.36 5.97 13.83
N CYS A 21 17.08 6.33 13.72
CA CYS A 21 16.70 7.57 13.03
C CYS A 21 15.68 8.35 13.88
N SER A 22 16.16 8.85 15.01
CA SER A 22 15.48 9.83 15.85
C SER A 22 16.16 11.19 15.68
N GLN A 23 16.21 11.70 14.45
CA GLN A 23 16.51 13.12 14.24
C GLN A 23 15.36 13.77 13.48
N GLY A 24 14.90 14.89 14.03
CA GLY A 24 13.70 15.60 13.58
C GLY A 24 13.79 15.97 12.10
N PHE A 25 12.83 15.46 11.33
CA PHE A 25 12.63 15.86 9.95
C PHE A 25 12.13 17.31 9.93
N SER A 26 12.95 18.23 9.44
CA SER A 26 12.53 19.60 9.19
C SER A 26 11.64 19.64 7.95
N LYS A 27 10.57 20.45 8.01
CA LYS A 27 9.58 20.59 6.93
C LYS A 27 10.24 21.10 5.64
N PRO A 28 9.99 20.49 4.47
CA PRO A 28 10.37 21.10 3.21
C PRO A 28 9.45 22.30 2.91
N ARG A 29 10.03 23.40 2.43
CA ARG A 29 9.29 24.48 1.76
C ARG A 29 8.82 23.96 0.40
N VAL A 30 7.52 23.80 0.25
CA VAL A 30 6.88 23.49 -1.03
C VAL A 30 6.94 24.75 -1.89
N SER A 31 7.71 24.71 -2.98
CA SER A 31 7.52 25.66 -4.08
C SER A 31 6.52 25.05 -5.07
N GLU A 32 5.34 25.65 -5.17
CA GLU A 32 4.33 25.28 -6.16
C GLU A 32 4.77 25.82 -7.53
N ARG A 33 5.11 24.91 -8.45
CA ARG A 33 4.93 25.16 -9.88
C ARG A 33 3.99 24.09 -10.42
N SER A 34 2.74 24.51 -10.58
CA SER A 34 1.71 23.77 -11.30
C SER A 34 1.92 23.96 -12.81
N THR A 35 2.25 22.88 -13.50
CA THR A 35 1.93 22.78 -14.92
C THR A 35 1.25 21.45 -15.15
N GLY A 36 -0.05 21.51 -15.42
CA GLY A 36 -0.83 20.36 -15.85
C GLY A 36 -0.29 19.83 -17.15
N ARG A 37 0.38 18.68 -17.08
CA ARG A 37 0.49 17.74 -18.20
C ARG A 37 0.09 16.39 -17.64
N ASP A 38 -0.79 15.69 -18.37
CA ASP A 38 -1.00 14.27 -18.19
C ASP A 38 0.37 13.58 -18.12
N ALA A 39 0.52 12.57 -17.26
CA ALA A 39 1.83 11.94 -17.05
C ALA A 39 2.40 11.49 -18.41
N ILE A 40 3.38 12.22 -18.93
CA ILE A 40 4.04 11.90 -20.18
C ILE A 40 4.92 10.70 -19.84
N LEU A 41 4.66 9.57 -20.50
CA LEU A 41 5.58 8.44 -20.52
C LEU A 41 6.82 8.90 -21.29
N GLU A 42 7.78 9.48 -20.59
CA GLU A 42 9.08 9.83 -21.19
C GLU A 42 9.93 8.54 -21.26
N PHE A 43 10.45 8.27 -22.46
CA PHE A 43 11.44 7.21 -22.68
C PHE A 43 12.77 7.69 -22.10
N VAL A 44 13.30 6.98 -21.13
CA VAL A 44 14.58 7.31 -20.48
C VAL A 44 15.44 6.03 -20.45
N GLU A 45 16.75 6.09 -20.65
CA GLU A 45 17.58 4.87 -20.60
C GLU A 45 17.95 4.53 -19.13
N LEU A 46 18.13 3.25 -18.75
CA LEU A 46 18.34 2.89 -17.32
C LEU A 46 19.68 3.37 -16.75
N LYS A 47 20.62 3.73 -17.62
CA LYS A 47 21.82 4.53 -17.30
C LYS A 47 21.47 5.88 -16.66
N ASP A 48 20.21 6.30 -16.74
CA ASP A 48 19.68 7.51 -16.15
C ASP A 48 18.96 7.29 -14.82
N LEU A 49 18.80 6.08 -14.25
CA LEU A 49 18.31 6.02 -12.85
C LEU A 49 19.26 6.78 -11.92
N LEU A 50 20.56 6.71 -12.21
CA LEU A 50 21.63 7.52 -11.62
C LEU A 50 21.52 9.02 -11.91
N LYS A 51 20.86 9.45 -12.99
CA LYS A 51 20.53 10.85 -13.28
C LYS A 51 19.19 11.29 -12.67
N ILE A 52 18.27 10.35 -12.46
CA ILE A 52 16.94 10.53 -11.85
C ILE A 52 17.09 10.63 -10.31
N SER A 53 17.92 9.78 -9.71
CA SER A 53 18.24 9.78 -8.28
C SER A 53 19.36 10.78 -7.98
N GLY A 54 20.45 10.73 -8.76
CA GLY A 54 21.67 11.50 -8.51
C GLY A 54 22.67 10.79 -7.58
N GLN A 55 22.31 9.62 -7.02
CA GLN A 55 23.15 8.87 -6.08
C GLN A 55 23.08 7.35 -6.28
N LYS A 56 24.09 6.64 -5.74
CA LYS A 56 24.18 5.16 -5.71
C LYS A 56 23.69 4.53 -4.40
N ASP A 57 23.33 5.33 -3.40
CA ASP A 57 23.05 4.82 -2.06
C ASP A 57 21.57 4.49 -1.86
N PHE A 58 21.20 3.26 -2.23
CA PHE A 58 19.85 2.73 -2.12
C PHE A 58 19.70 1.73 -0.97
N LYS A 59 18.51 1.72 -0.37
CA LYS A 59 17.95 0.56 0.33
C LYS A 59 16.82 0.00 -0.53
N THR A 60 16.47 -1.27 -0.38
CA THR A 60 15.29 -1.82 -1.05
C THR A 60 14.35 -2.51 -0.07
N PHE A 61 13.07 -2.50 -0.44
CA PHE A 61 12.00 -3.32 0.10
C PHE A 61 11.44 -4.12 -1.07
N ASP A 62 12.13 -5.20 -1.41
CA ASP A 62 11.82 -6.02 -2.58
C ASP A 62 11.94 -5.26 -3.92
N ASP A 63 10.83 -4.98 -4.62
CA ASP A 63 10.79 -4.28 -5.90
C ASP A 63 10.79 -2.74 -5.78
N VAL A 64 10.86 -2.22 -4.54
CA VAL A 64 10.89 -0.78 -4.24
C VAL A 64 12.24 -0.34 -3.70
N PHE A 65 12.94 0.49 -4.48
CA PHE A 65 14.22 1.09 -4.10
C PHE A 65 14.01 2.47 -3.48
N ILE A 66 14.70 2.74 -2.38
CA ILE A 66 14.62 3.99 -1.62
C ILE A 66 15.98 4.67 -1.63
N GLU A 67 16.00 5.90 -2.12
CA GLU A 67 17.17 6.77 -2.07
C GLU A 67 17.26 7.42 -0.70
N LYS A 68 18.37 7.24 0.01
CA LYS A 68 18.51 7.65 1.42
C LYS A 68 18.38 9.16 1.63
N ASP A 69 18.88 9.97 0.70
CA ASP A 69 18.98 11.42 0.88
C ASP A 69 17.84 12.21 0.22
N ALA A 70 17.11 11.61 -0.73
CA ALA A 70 16.11 12.32 -1.53
C ALA A 70 14.65 12.14 -1.07
N LEU A 71 14.39 11.27 -0.08
CA LEU A 71 13.03 10.91 0.37
C LEU A 71 12.13 10.43 -0.79
N LYS A 72 12.71 9.70 -1.75
CA LYS A 72 12.01 9.12 -2.90
C LYS A 72 11.96 7.60 -2.81
N ALA A 73 10.87 7.03 -3.31
CA ALA A 73 10.70 5.61 -3.52
C ALA A 73 10.51 5.34 -5.03
N PHE A 74 11.18 4.31 -5.52
CA PHE A 74 11.20 3.89 -6.91
C PHE A 74 10.72 2.45 -6.99
N LYS A 75 9.47 2.22 -7.39
CA LYS A 75 8.99 0.86 -7.69
C LYS A 75 9.45 0.49 -9.09
N VAL A 76 10.32 -0.51 -9.20
CA VAL A 76 11.00 -0.90 -10.44
C VAL A 76 10.41 -2.22 -10.94
N ILE A 77 9.67 -2.16 -12.05
CA ILE A 77 8.87 -3.28 -12.53
C ILE A 77 9.36 -3.72 -13.91
N PRO A 78 9.94 -4.92 -14.07
CA PRO A 78 10.31 -5.43 -15.39
C PRO A 78 9.05 -5.81 -16.18
N PHE A 79 9.05 -5.55 -17.49
CA PHE A 79 7.96 -5.98 -18.35
C PHE A 79 8.45 -6.46 -19.72
N ARG A 80 7.70 -7.37 -20.33
CA ARG A 80 7.95 -7.76 -21.72
C ARG A 80 7.14 -6.90 -22.67
N ASP A 81 7.84 -6.31 -23.64
CA ASP A 81 7.20 -5.90 -24.89
C ASP A 81 6.83 -7.18 -25.67
N ASN A 82 5.72 -7.17 -26.40
CA ASN A 82 5.13 -8.36 -27.04
C ASN A 82 6.02 -8.97 -28.15
N TYR A 83 7.25 -8.51 -28.32
CA TYR A 83 8.13 -8.76 -29.45
C TYR A 83 9.44 -9.52 -29.15
N VAL A 84 9.70 -9.99 -27.92
CA VAL A 84 10.97 -10.69 -27.61
C VAL A 84 10.78 -12.15 -27.20
N ASN A 85 11.29 -13.04 -28.06
CA ASN A 85 11.36 -14.49 -27.93
C ASN A 85 12.25 -14.95 -26.77
N GLY A 86 11.80 -15.97 -26.02
CA GLY A 86 12.68 -17.08 -25.63
C GLY A 86 13.27 -17.12 -24.22
N SER A 87 12.93 -16.24 -23.27
CA SER A 87 13.41 -16.37 -21.89
C SER A 87 12.38 -17.03 -20.95
N ASP A 88 12.81 -18.07 -20.22
CA ASP A 88 12.05 -18.80 -19.18
C ASP A 88 11.64 -17.94 -17.98
N VAL A 89 12.09 -16.69 -17.90
CA VAL A 89 11.72 -15.75 -16.82
C VAL A 89 10.25 -15.35 -17.02
N LYS A 90 9.38 -15.57 -16.02
CA LYS A 90 7.96 -15.15 -16.06
C LYS A 90 7.82 -13.64 -15.85
N VAL A 91 8.21 -12.84 -16.84
CA VAL A 91 8.04 -11.39 -16.83
C VAL A 91 6.60 -11.01 -17.19
N PRO A 92 5.95 -10.09 -16.45
CA PRO A 92 4.60 -9.61 -16.76
C PRO A 92 4.55 -8.84 -18.10
N ALA A 93 3.40 -8.87 -18.75
CA ALA A 93 3.13 -8.04 -19.92
C ALA A 93 2.86 -6.59 -19.49
N ILE A 94 3.08 -5.62 -20.37
CA ILE A 94 2.77 -4.20 -20.07
C ILE A 94 1.30 -4.01 -19.64
N ALA A 95 0.39 -4.79 -20.23
CA ALA A 95 -1.04 -4.75 -19.90
C ALA A 95 -1.31 -5.07 -18.41
N SER A 96 -0.53 -5.96 -17.78
CA SER A 96 -0.70 -6.26 -16.34
C SER A 96 -0.15 -5.18 -15.43
N ILE A 97 0.74 -4.30 -15.93
CA ILE A 97 1.33 -3.19 -15.16
C ILE A 97 0.54 -1.90 -15.36
N TYR A 98 -0.17 -1.79 -16.49
CA TYR A 98 -0.99 -0.63 -16.82
C TYR A 98 -1.96 -0.25 -15.68
N ASN A 99 -2.51 -1.25 -15.00
CA ASN A 99 -3.36 -1.04 -13.84
C ASN A 99 -2.66 -0.31 -12.68
N GLU A 100 -1.46 -0.76 -12.31
CA GLU A 100 -0.64 -0.12 -11.27
C GLU A 100 -0.35 1.34 -11.63
N ILE A 101 0.07 1.60 -12.88
CA ILE A 101 0.37 2.95 -13.38
C ILE A 101 -0.85 3.86 -13.27
N VAL A 102 -2.01 3.40 -13.75
CA VAL A 102 -3.23 4.21 -13.75
C VAL A 102 -3.73 4.46 -12.34
N CYS A 103 -3.73 3.44 -11.47
CA CYS A 103 -4.11 3.61 -10.07
C CYS A 103 -3.18 4.60 -9.36
N ALA A 104 -1.86 4.40 -9.44
CA ALA A 104 -0.88 5.27 -8.80
C ALA A 104 -1.02 6.73 -9.27
N SER A 105 -1.11 6.96 -10.58
CA SER A 105 -1.25 8.29 -11.17
C SER A 105 -2.57 8.98 -10.79
N LYS A 106 -3.69 8.26 -10.84
CA LYS A 106 -5.01 8.83 -10.51
C LYS A 106 -5.16 9.14 -9.04
N LEU A 107 -4.80 8.18 -8.18
CA LEU A 107 -4.97 8.31 -6.74
C LEU A 107 -4.01 9.35 -6.17
N SER A 108 -2.79 9.45 -6.71
CA SER A 108 -1.83 10.52 -6.38
C SER A 108 -2.39 11.94 -6.61
N LYS A 109 -3.18 12.14 -7.67
CA LYS A 109 -3.72 13.45 -8.06
C LYS A 109 -5.09 13.73 -7.44
N PHE A 110 -5.67 12.76 -6.75
CA PHE A 110 -7.02 12.87 -6.22
C PHE A 110 -7.07 13.72 -4.95
N ARG A 111 -7.57 14.96 -5.08
CA ARG A 111 -7.66 15.92 -3.97
C ARG A 111 -8.63 15.53 -2.85
N GLY A 112 -9.51 14.57 -3.08
CA GLY A 112 -10.48 14.11 -2.08
C GLY A 112 -9.86 13.23 -0.98
N SER A 113 -8.59 12.84 -1.10
CA SER A 113 -7.86 12.09 -0.08
C SER A 113 -6.38 12.47 -0.11
N GLN A 114 -5.75 12.56 1.07
CA GLN A 114 -4.30 12.71 1.19
C GLN A 114 -3.59 11.38 1.53
N ASN A 115 -4.36 10.31 1.62
CA ASN A 115 -3.94 8.99 2.08
C ASN A 115 -3.40 8.10 0.94
N PHE A 116 -2.92 8.69 -0.14
CA PHE A 116 -2.20 8.00 -1.22
C PHE A 116 -0.87 8.71 -1.46
N PRO A 117 0.21 8.01 -1.86
CA PRO A 117 1.46 8.64 -2.21
C PRO A 117 1.32 9.58 -3.41
N LYS A 118 2.05 10.69 -3.36
CA LYS A 118 2.32 11.51 -4.53
C LYS A 118 3.28 10.78 -5.45
N VAL A 119 2.85 10.54 -6.68
CA VAL A 119 3.69 10.11 -7.78
C VAL A 119 4.29 11.37 -8.41
N HIS A 120 5.62 11.43 -8.45
CA HIS A 120 6.35 12.50 -9.09
C HIS A 120 6.43 12.26 -10.59
N ASN A 121 6.89 11.07 -11.00
CA ASN A 121 7.08 10.70 -12.38
C ASN A 121 6.81 9.20 -12.59
N ILE A 122 6.52 8.82 -13.83
CA ILE A 122 6.47 7.42 -14.27
C ILE A 122 7.36 7.31 -15.50
N HIS A 123 8.42 6.53 -15.38
CA HIS A 123 9.45 6.40 -16.42
C HIS A 123 9.27 5.09 -17.17
N LEU A 124 9.39 5.15 -18.49
CA LEU A 124 9.49 3.97 -19.35
C LEU A 124 10.94 3.82 -19.78
N ILE A 125 11.55 2.68 -19.42
CA ILE A 125 12.98 2.51 -19.54
C ILE A 125 13.36 1.25 -20.30
N LYS A 126 14.44 1.32 -21.08
CA LYS A 126 15.06 0.17 -21.75
C LYS A 126 16.54 0.06 -21.34
N GLY A 127 17.00 -1.14 -20.96
CA GLY A 127 18.38 -1.39 -20.56
C GLY A 127 18.57 -2.56 -19.58
N ALA A 128 19.79 -3.07 -19.46
CA ALA A 128 20.18 -4.00 -18.40
C ALA A 128 20.01 -3.37 -17.02
N CYS A 129 19.54 -4.14 -16.02
CA CYS A 129 19.50 -3.70 -14.62
C CYS A 129 20.93 -3.33 -14.16
N PRO A 130 21.17 -2.17 -13.53
CA PRO A 130 22.51 -1.79 -13.12
C PRO A 130 22.96 -2.67 -11.96
N GLN A 131 24.22 -3.11 -11.97
CA GLN A 131 24.75 -4.06 -10.98
C GLN A 131 24.49 -3.63 -9.53
N TYR A 132 24.61 -2.34 -9.22
CA TYR A 132 24.38 -1.85 -7.86
C TYR A 132 22.92 -2.05 -7.37
N LEU A 133 21.92 -2.03 -8.25
CA LEU A 133 20.54 -2.35 -7.89
C LEU A 133 20.38 -3.86 -7.68
N CYS A 134 21.01 -4.67 -8.54
CA CYS A 134 21.06 -6.13 -8.36
C CYS A 134 21.66 -6.49 -7.00
N ASP A 135 22.81 -5.90 -6.65
CA ASP A 135 23.50 -6.16 -5.39
C ASP A 135 22.63 -5.81 -4.17
N VAL A 136 21.95 -4.65 -4.20
CA VAL A 136 21.07 -4.21 -3.10
C VAL A 136 19.83 -5.11 -2.98
N TYR A 137 19.27 -5.53 -4.11
CA TYR A 137 18.14 -6.47 -4.17
C TYR A 137 18.51 -7.85 -3.63
N ASP A 138 19.67 -8.36 -4.01
CA ASP A 138 20.18 -9.66 -3.57
C ASP A 138 20.48 -9.67 -2.08
N GLN A 139 21.20 -8.65 -1.59
CA GLN A 139 21.50 -8.49 -0.17
C GLN A 139 20.22 -8.40 0.68
N TYR A 140 19.17 -7.74 0.19
CA TYR A 140 17.89 -7.68 0.88
C TYR A 140 17.24 -9.06 1.00
N HIS A 141 17.15 -9.81 -0.10
CA HIS A 141 16.54 -11.14 -0.14
C HIS A 141 17.31 -12.15 0.70
N GLU A 142 18.64 -12.14 0.64
CA GLU A 142 19.49 -12.99 1.48
C GLU A 142 19.30 -12.66 2.97
N ARG A 143 19.35 -11.37 3.33
CA ARG A 143 19.19 -10.93 4.72
C ARG A 143 17.82 -11.26 5.29
N CYS A 144 16.78 -11.16 4.47
CA CYS A 144 15.39 -11.42 4.87
C CYS A 144 14.97 -12.88 4.65
N CYS A 145 15.85 -13.73 4.12
CA CYS A 145 15.56 -15.11 3.73
C CYS A 145 14.32 -15.25 2.81
N LEU A 146 14.17 -14.31 1.86
CA LEU A 146 13.03 -14.24 0.94
C LEU A 146 13.39 -14.88 -0.41
N ILE A 147 12.41 -15.51 -1.04
CA ILE A 147 12.51 -15.97 -2.43
C ILE A 147 12.40 -14.74 -3.33
N LYS A 148 13.41 -14.54 -4.20
CA LYS A 148 13.41 -13.46 -5.20
C LYS A 148 12.23 -13.62 -6.16
N HIS A 149 11.54 -12.52 -6.44
CA HIS A 149 10.54 -12.47 -7.50
C HIS A 149 11.17 -12.58 -8.89
N PHE A 150 12.32 -11.92 -9.07
CA PHE A 150 13.13 -11.96 -10.29
C PHE A 150 14.62 -12.04 -9.96
N ASP A 151 15.39 -12.71 -10.82
CA ASP A 151 16.85 -12.60 -10.85
C ASP A 151 17.22 -11.37 -11.71
N LEU A 152 17.43 -10.22 -11.08
CA LEU A 152 17.58 -8.93 -11.78
C LEU A 152 18.79 -8.88 -12.73
N ASP A 153 19.83 -9.66 -12.44
CA ASP A 153 21.07 -9.78 -13.22
C ASP A 153 20.93 -10.67 -14.46
N ARG A 154 19.86 -11.45 -14.56
CA ARG A 154 19.58 -12.35 -15.71
C ARG A 154 18.77 -11.72 -16.82
N PHE A 155 18.31 -10.47 -16.64
CA PHE A 155 17.59 -9.76 -17.70
C PHE A 155 18.50 -9.37 -18.87
N PRO A 156 17.99 -9.40 -20.11
CA PRO A 156 18.80 -9.06 -21.28
C PRO A 156 19.15 -7.56 -21.31
N PRO A 157 20.20 -7.16 -22.05
CA PRO A 157 20.62 -5.76 -22.13
C PRO A 157 19.57 -4.78 -22.67
N ASP A 158 18.54 -5.29 -23.33
CA ASP A 158 17.45 -4.54 -23.94
C ASP A 158 16.12 -4.70 -23.18
N GLN A 159 16.16 -5.16 -21.92
CA GLN A 159 15.00 -5.31 -21.05
C GLN A 159 14.22 -3.99 -20.88
N CYS A 160 12.88 -4.08 -20.91
CA CYS A 160 12.00 -2.94 -20.65
C CYS A 160 11.53 -2.88 -19.18
N TRP A 161 11.42 -1.67 -18.63
CA TRP A 161 11.08 -1.40 -17.25
C TRP A 161 10.07 -0.26 -17.14
N ILE A 162 9.21 -0.34 -16.15
CA ILE A 162 8.44 0.80 -15.64
C ILE A 162 9.03 1.18 -14.29
N ILE A 163 9.25 2.48 -14.08
CA ILE A 163 9.65 3.01 -12.78
C ILE A 163 8.65 4.04 -12.32
N ILE A 164 7.97 3.74 -11.20
CA ILE A 164 7.07 4.67 -10.54
C ILE A 164 7.87 5.38 -9.45
N GLU A 165 8.17 6.65 -9.69
CA GLU A 165 8.84 7.53 -8.73
C GLU A 165 7.79 8.23 -7.87
N SER A 166 7.79 7.93 -6.57
CA SER A 166 6.85 8.51 -5.60
C SER A 166 7.56 9.07 -4.37
N GLU A 167 6.82 9.87 -3.60
CA GLU A 167 7.28 10.27 -2.28
C GLU A 167 7.51 9.04 -1.38
N MET A 168 8.62 9.01 -0.64
CA MET A 168 8.85 8.01 0.38
C MET A 168 7.95 8.27 1.58
N TYR A 169 7.37 7.21 2.17
CA TYR A 169 6.44 7.37 3.26
C TYR A 169 6.61 6.34 4.38
N GLY A 170 7.18 6.75 5.51
CA GLY A 170 7.10 5.98 6.75
C GLY A 170 7.49 4.50 6.64
N ARG A 171 6.83 3.65 7.43
CA ARG A 171 6.93 2.17 7.33
C ARG A 171 5.54 1.56 7.50
N SER A 172 5.37 0.31 7.09
CA SER A 172 4.05 -0.35 7.10
C SER A 172 3.46 -0.54 8.50
N LEU A 173 2.12 -0.60 8.58
CA LEU A 173 1.36 -0.90 9.80
C LEU A 173 1.80 -2.23 10.44
N ASN A 174 2.18 -3.23 9.63
CA ASN A 174 2.71 -4.48 10.15
C ASN A 174 4.10 -4.33 10.76
N ALA A 175 4.95 -3.46 10.20
CA ALA A 175 6.31 -3.26 10.69
C ALA A 175 6.38 -2.38 11.95
N ILE A 176 5.58 -1.31 12.02
CA ILE A 176 5.59 -0.35 13.14
C ILE A 176 4.16 0.05 13.59
N PRO A 177 3.37 -0.90 14.11
CA PRO A 177 2.00 -0.60 14.53
C PRO A 177 1.98 0.47 15.63
N PRO A 178 0.97 1.36 15.65
CA PRO A 178 0.82 2.33 16.73
C PRO A 178 0.65 1.61 18.08
N THR A 179 1.35 2.07 19.11
CA THR A 179 1.21 1.48 20.46
C THR A 179 -0.06 1.94 21.17
N CYS A 180 -0.51 3.17 20.90
CA CYS A 180 -1.72 3.73 21.50
C CYS A 180 -2.97 3.30 20.71
N PRO A 181 -4.00 2.73 21.39
CA PRO A 181 -5.26 2.37 20.76
C PRO A 181 -5.92 3.50 19.98
N MET A 182 -5.87 4.74 20.48
CA MET A 182 -6.48 5.89 19.80
C MET A 182 -5.77 6.26 18.49
N ALA A 183 -4.44 6.07 18.43
CA ALA A 183 -3.70 6.25 17.18
C ALA A 183 -4.04 5.16 16.16
N ALA A 184 -4.20 3.91 16.61
CA ALA A 184 -4.62 2.81 15.74
C ALA A 184 -6.04 3.03 15.18
N LEU A 185 -6.97 3.52 16.00
CA LEU A 185 -8.31 3.92 15.56
C LEU A 185 -8.28 5.08 14.54
N SER A 186 -7.33 6.01 14.68
CA SER A 186 -7.11 7.06 13.67
C SER A 186 -6.65 6.48 12.34
N VAL A 187 -5.70 5.54 12.34
CA VAL A 187 -5.26 4.83 11.12
C VAL A 187 -6.43 4.13 10.46
N PHE A 188 -7.24 3.39 11.23
CA PHE A 188 -8.44 2.72 10.71
C PHE A 188 -9.40 3.70 10.03
N ALA A 189 -9.73 4.82 10.71
CA ALA A 189 -10.62 5.84 10.17
C ALA A 189 -10.09 6.45 8.87
N GLN A 190 -8.79 6.74 8.80
CA GLN A 190 -8.13 7.24 7.59
C GLN A 190 -8.26 6.25 6.43
N THR A 191 -7.95 4.96 6.68
CA THR A 191 -8.03 3.91 5.66
C THR A 191 -9.45 3.75 5.13
N VAL A 192 -10.45 3.67 6.02
CA VAL A 192 -11.87 3.54 5.62
C VAL A 192 -12.29 4.72 4.74
N LEU A 193 -11.97 5.94 5.17
CA LEU A 193 -12.35 7.15 4.43
C LEU A 193 -11.68 7.20 3.06
N ALA A 194 -10.38 6.91 2.98
CA ALA A 194 -9.62 6.92 1.73
C ALA A 194 -10.19 5.93 0.70
N VAL A 195 -10.53 4.72 1.14
CA VAL A 195 -11.17 3.71 0.28
C VAL A 195 -12.59 4.14 -0.08
N ALA A 196 -13.39 4.66 0.86
CA ALA A 196 -14.77 5.08 0.60
C ALA A 196 -14.88 6.21 -0.45
N VAL A 197 -14.02 7.23 -0.38
CA VAL A 197 -14.05 8.34 -1.35
C VAL A 197 -13.59 7.91 -2.74
N THR A 198 -12.61 7.01 -2.83
CA THR A 198 -12.08 6.51 -4.11
C THR A 198 -12.99 5.46 -4.73
N GLU A 199 -13.62 4.61 -3.91
CA GLU A 199 -14.69 3.70 -4.31
C GLU A 199 -15.85 4.48 -4.94
N THR A 200 -16.30 5.55 -4.27
CA THR A 200 -17.39 6.40 -4.79
C THR A 200 -16.99 7.12 -6.07
N ARG A 201 -15.76 7.65 -6.15
CA ARG A 201 -15.33 8.50 -7.27
C ARG A 201 -14.90 7.71 -8.50
N PHE A 202 -14.28 6.55 -8.32
CA PHE A 202 -13.60 5.81 -9.38
C PHE A 202 -14.00 4.34 -9.45
N ARG A 203 -15.00 3.90 -8.67
CA ARG A 203 -15.33 2.46 -8.53
C ARG A 203 -14.06 1.66 -8.16
N PHE A 204 -13.24 2.25 -7.31
CA PHE A 204 -11.95 1.67 -6.92
C PHE A 204 -12.14 0.48 -5.98
N GLU A 205 -11.39 -0.60 -6.23
CA GLU A 205 -11.16 -1.70 -5.30
C GLU A 205 -9.65 -1.92 -5.15
N HIS A 206 -9.15 -1.99 -3.92
CA HIS A 206 -7.71 -2.23 -3.71
C HIS A 206 -7.31 -3.67 -3.99
N ARG A 207 -8.16 -4.61 -3.54
CA ARG A 207 -8.00 -6.08 -3.66
C ARG A 207 -6.75 -6.69 -3.01
N ASP A 208 -5.95 -5.92 -2.31
CA ASP A 208 -4.80 -6.43 -1.54
C ASP A 208 -4.43 -5.54 -0.33
N LEU A 209 -5.44 -5.03 0.37
CA LEU A 209 -5.25 -4.04 1.43
C LEU A 209 -4.93 -4.72 2.77
N HIS A 210 -3.79 -5.39 2.87
CA HIS A 210 -3.25 -5.88 4.15
C HIS A 210 -2.41 -4.80 4.85
N GLY A 211 -2.06 -5.00 6.12
CA GLY A 211 -1.28 -4.02 6.91
C GLY A 211 0.15 -3.76 6.39
N GLY A 212 0.61 -4.52 5.40
CA GLY A 212 1.85 -4.22 4.66
C GLY A 212 1.66 -3.06 3.68
N ASN A 213 0.46 -2.91 3.13
CA ASN A 213 0.09 -1.91 2.13
C ASN A 213 -0.51 -0.62 2.75
N ILE A 214 -0.33 -0.43 4.05
CA ILE A 214 -0.68 0.80 4.77
C ILE A 214 0.58 1.33 5.44
N LEU A 215 1.16 2.38 4.87
CA LEU A 215 2.35 3.06 5.40
C LEU A 215 1.96 4.12 6.43
N LEU A 216 2.74 4.21 7.51
CA LEU A 216 2.52 5.13 8.63
C LEU A 216 3.72 6.06 8.78
N GLN A 217 3.46 7.38 8.72
CA GLN A 217 4.44 8.40 9.06
C GLN A 217 4.08 9.03 10.40
N TYR A 218 5.06 9.07 11.29
CA TYR A 218 4.96 9.69 12.60
C TYR A 218 5.73 11.02 12.58
N ASP A 219 5.04 12.14 12.75
CA ASP A 219 5.66 13.48 12.73
C ASP A 219 6.26 13.90 14.08
N ALA A 220 6.11 13.08 15.13
CA ALA A 220 6.46 13.42 16.49
C ALA A 220 6.78 12.18 17.34
N LYS A 221 7.33 12.42 18.54
CA LYS A 221 7.58 11.36 19.53
C LYS A 221 6.31 10.65 19.99
N ASP A 222 5.15 11.32 19.99
CA ASP A 222 3.87 10.73 20.40
C ASP A 222 2.96 10.51 19.18
N ALA A 223 2.57 9.25 18.95
CA ALA A 223 1.70 8.82 17.86
C ALA A 223 0.36 9.55 17.79
N CYS A 224 -0.14 10.11 18.89
CA CYS A 224 -1.43 10.81 18.96
C CYS A 224 -1.34 12.34 18.84
N SER A 225 -0.15 12.90 18.62
CA SER A 225 0.03 14.35 18.58
C SER A 225 -0.23 14.97 17.20
N GLN A 226 -0.01 14.20 16.14
CA GLN A 226 -0.16 14.66 14.75
C GLN A 226 -1.63 14.81 14.37
N ARG A 227 -1.99 15.99 13.85
CA ARG A 227 -3.34 16.29 13.38
C ARG A 227 -3.52 15.75 11.97
N ILE A 228 -4.49 14.87 11.81
CA ILE A 228 -4.84 14.29 10.53
C ILE A 228 -5.78 15.22 9.73
N PRO A 229 -5.58 15.36 8.40
CA PRO A 229 -6.50 16.07 7.52
C PRO A 229 -7.92 15.54 7.61
N SER A 230 -8.90 16.42 7.36
CA SER A 230 -10.31 16.03 7.30
C SER A 230 -10.64 15.50 5.91
N THR A 231 -11.61 14.60 5.81
CA THR A 231 -12.11 14.08 4.54
C THR A 231 -13.55 14.51 4.36
N TYR A 232 -13.87 15.07 3.20
CA TYR A 232 -15.25 15.35 2.81
C TYR A 232 -15.86 14.11 2.17
N PHE A 233 -16.93 13.59 2.75
CA PHE A 233 -17.61 12.39 2.29
C PHE A 233 -19.12 12.57 2.42
N GLN A 234 -19.83 12.44 1.29
CA GLN A 234 -21.30 12.46 1.20
C GLN A 234 -21.98 13.61 1.99
N GLY A 235 -21.50 14.86 1.80
CA GLY A 235 -22.11 16.02 2.44
C GLY A 235 -21.56 16.35 3.84
N GLN A 236 -20.69 15.51 4.39
CA GLN A 236 -20.13 15.69 5.73
C GLN A 236 -18.61 15.81 5.70
N THR A 237 -18.07 16.68 6.56
CA THR A 237 -16.63 16.70 6.85
C THR A 237 -16.34 15.77 8.02
N LEU A 238 -15.68 14.65 7.74
CA LEU A 238 -15.25 13.69 8.75
C LEU A 238 -13.82 13.97 9.16
N ARG A 239 -13.59 14.08 10.48
CA ARG A 239 -12.30 14.47 11.05
C ARG A 239 -11.73 13.31 11.87
N PRO A 240 -10.88 12.45 11.29
CA PRO A 240 -10.20 11.41 12.07
C PRO A 240 -9.55 11.99 13.34
N ARG A 241 -9.49 11.17 14.40
CA ARG A 241 -8.70 11.48 15.59
C ARG A 241 -7.23 11.70 15.19
N ASN A 242 -6.49 12.37 16.06
CA ASN A 242 -5.05 12.52 15.86
C ASN A 242 -4.36 11.13 15.89
N GLY A 243 -3.32 10.99 15.09
CA GLY A 243 -2.67 9.71 14.78
C GLY A 243 -1.53 9.92 13.80
N PRO A 244 -0.72 8.90 13.50
CA PRO A 244 0.17 8.94 12.36
C PRO A 244 -0.63 9.06 11.06
N LEU A 245 -0.12 9.81 10.09
CA LEU A 245 -0.73 9.89 8.78
C LEU A 245 -0.52 8.56 8.05
N ALA A 246 -1.62 8.02 7.51
CA ALA A 246 -1.63 6.73 6.81
C ALA A 246 -1.65 6.95 5.29
N LYS A 247 -0.86 6.17 4.55
CA LYS A 247 -0.94 6.09 3.09
C LYS A 247 -1.16 4.66 2.62
N ILE A 248 -2.11 4.49 1.71
CA ILE A 248 -2.42 3.23 1.05
C ILE A 248 -1.55 3.13 -0.21
N ILE A 249 -0.88 1.99 -0.37
CA ILE A 249 0.08 1.72 -1.46
C ILE A 249 -0.18 0.38 -2.12
N ASP A 250 0.56 0.12 -3.20
CA ASP A 250 0.56 -1.15 -3.94
C ASP A 250 -0.80 -1.49 -4.56
N PHE A 251 -0.99 -1.03 -5.80
CA PHE A 251 -2.23 -1.22 -6.54
C PHE A 251 -2.13 -2.38 -7.53
N THR A 252 -1.16 -3.29 -7.34
CA THR A 252 -0.83 -4.36 -8.28
C THR A 252 -2.04 -5.23 -8.59
N LEU A 253 -2.90 -5.51 -7.60
CA LEU A 253 -4.12 -6.32 -7.77
C LEU A 253 -5.40 -5.47 -7.90
N SER A 254 -5.29 -4.15 -7.89
CA SER A 254 -6.44 -3.25 -7.79
C SER A 254 -7.34 -3.27 -9.03
N ARG A 255 -8.47 -2.58 -8.91
CA ARG A 255 -9.38 -2.28 -10.01
C ARG A 255 -9.89 -0.86 -9.89
N ILE A 256 -9.97 -0.15 -11.00
CA ILE A 256 -10.45 1.23 -11.08
C ILE A 256 -11.22 1.46 -12.39
N THR A 257 -12.13 2.44 -12.41
CA THR A 257 -12.75 2.91 -13.66
C THR A 257 -12.10 4.23 -14.09
N ASP A 258 -11.62 4.26 -15.33
CA ASP A 258 -11.18 5.46 -16.02
C ASP A 258 -11.96 5.67 -17.31
N ARG A 259 -12.55 6.85 -17.52
CA ARG A 259 -13.33 7.19 -18.73
C ARG A 259 -14.27 6.04 -19.12
N ASP A 260 -15.05 5.56 -18.16
CA ASP A 260 -16.02 4.45 -18.27
C ASP A 260 -15.43 3.07 -18.62
N THR A 261 -14.10 2.95 -18.67
CA THR A 261 -13.38 1.69 -18.89
C THR A 261 -12.90 1.11 -17.57
N ALA A 262 -13.13 -0.18 -17.35
CA ALA A 262 -12.54 -0.90 -16.21
C ALA A 262 -11.06 -1.20 -16.49
N ILE A 263 -10.20 -0.77 -15.59
CA ILE A 263 -8.77 -1.05 -15.58
C ILE A 263 -8.51 -1.89 -14.34
N TYR A 264 -7.94 -3.07 -14.52
CA TYR A 264 -7.84 -4.06 -13.46
C TYR A 264 -6.73 -5.06 -13.72
N THR A 265 -6.32 -5.75 -12.66
CA THR A 265 -5.48 -6.94 -12.76
C THR A 265 -6.34 -8.20 -12.68
N ASN A 266 -6.12 -9.14 -13.60
CA ASN A 266 -6.71 -10.47 -13.52
C ASN A 266 -6.00 -11.28 -12.43
N VAL A 267 -6.51 -11.25 -11.21
CA VAL A 267 -5.84 -11.89 -10.06
C VAL A 267 -5.69 -13.41 -10.24
N SER A 268 -6.56 -14.05 -11.02
CA SER A 268 -6.46 -15.49 -11.31
C SER A 268 -5.23 -15.90 -12.12
N SER A 269 -4.48 -14.95 -12.71
CA SER A 269 -3.15 -15.25 -13.27
C SER A 269 -2.10 -15.60 -12.21
N TYR A 270 -2.34 -15.25 -10.94
CA TYR A 270 -1.41 -15.48 -9.83
C TYR A 270 -1.84 -16.70 -9.00
N ARG A 271 -1.58 -17.91 -9.51
CA ARG A 271 -2.03 -19.17 -8.87
C ARG A 271 -1.57 -19.30 -7.41
N ASN A 272 -0.39 -18.78 -7.08
CA ASN A 272 0.19 -18.79 -5.74
C ASN A 272 -0.61 -17.97 -4.72
N LEU A 273 -1.47 -17.04 -5.15
CA LEU A 273 -2.36 -16.34 -4.22
C LEU A 273 -3.47 -17.25 -3.68
N PHE A 274 -3.88 -18.25 -4.45
CA PHE A 274 -5.01 -19.13 -4.11
C PHE A 274 -4.59 -20.47 -3.51
N ILE A 275 -3.44 -21.00 -3.96
CA ILE A 275 -2.95 -22.35 -3.63
C ILE A 275 -1.63 -22.23 -2.87
N GLY A 276 -1.54 -22.90 -1.71
CA GLY A 276 -0.30 -22.94 -0.93
C GLY A 276 0.07 -21.64 -0.21
N ASN A 277 -0.76 -20.59 -0.33
CA ASN A 277 -0.55 -19.33 0.37
C ASN A 277 -0.86 -19.49 1.87
N THR A 278 0.17 -19.36 2.70
CA THR A 278 0.13 -19.51 4.16
C THR A 278 -0.17 -18.19 4.88
N ARG A 279 -0.25 -17.06 4.17
CA ARG A 279 -0.55 -15.75 4.76
C ARG A 279 -1.92 -15.76 5.43
N SER A 280 -2.05 -15.08 6.57
CA SER A 280 -3.30 -15.03 7.36
C SER A 280 -4.50 -14.49 6.56
N HIS A 281 -4.27 -13.59 5.62
CA HIS A 281 -5.29 -13.01 4.73
C HIS A 281 -5.54 -13.82 3.44
N ALA A 282 -4.85 -14.95 3.21
CA ALA A 282 -4.93 -15.68 1.95
C ALA A 282 -6.35 -16.15 1.58
N HIS A 283 -7.21 -16.37 2.58
CA HIS A 283 -8.61 -16.73 2.36
C HIS A 283 -9.40 -15.64 1.60
N LEU A 284 -9.04 -14.36 1.75
CA LEU A 284 -9.72 -13.25 1.10
C LEU A 284 -9.62 -13.31 -0.43
N TYR A 285 -8.50 -13.80 -0.98
CA TYR A 285 -8.37 -13.95 -2.43
C TYR A 285 -9.43 -14.90 -3.00
N ARG A 286 -9.68 -16.03 -2.32
CA ARG A 286 -10.72 -16.98 -2.71
C ARG A 286 -12.11 -16.36 -2.60
N GLU A 287 -12.40 -15.67 -1.51
CA GLU A 287 -13.69 -14.99 -1.32
C GLU A 287 -13.95 -13.91 -2.37
N MET A 288 -12.94 -13.11 -2.73
CA MET A 288 -13.06 -12.11 -3.80
C MET A 288 -13.35 -12.79 -5.15
N ARG A 289 -12.65 -13.88 -5.46
CA ARG A 289 -12.89 -14.65 -6.68
C ARG A 289 -14.32 -15.17 -6.75
N ASP A 290 -14.83 -15.71 -5.65
CA ASP A 290 -16.20 -16.23 -5.57
C ASP A 290 -17.23 -15.11 -5.72
N LEU A 291 -17.01 -13.95 -5.10
CA LEU A 291 -17.87 -12.76 -5.23
C LEU A 291 -17.90 -12.19 -6.65
N LEU A 292 -16.78 -12.26 -7.35
CA LEU A 292 -16.63 -11.78 -8.72
C LEU A 292 -17.01 -12.84 -9.75
N LYS A 293 -17.25 -14.09 -9.33
CA LYS A 293 -17.40 -15.26 -10.23
C LYS A 293 -16.23 -15.35 -11.22
N ASP A 294 -15.04 -15.05 -10.74
CA ASP A 294 -13.78 -14.94 -11.50
C ASP A 294 -13.73 -13.84 -12.59
N ASP A 295 -14.75 -12.98 -12.69
CA ASP A 295 -14.71 -11.78 -13.53
C ASP A 295 -14.04 -10.62 -12.78
N TRP A 296 -12.72 -10.54 -12.89
CA TRP A 296 -11.93 -9.49 -12.26
C TRP A 296 -12.15 -8.09 -12.85
N SER A 297 -12.83 -7.96 -14.01
CA SER A 297 -13.20 -6.66 -14.57
C SER A 297 -14.38 -6.03 -13.82
N ALA A 298 -15.25 -6.87 -13.27
CA ALA A 298 -16.45 -6.45 -12.55
C ALA A 298 -16.08 -5.59 -11.35
N PHE A 299 -17.00 -4.66 -11.02
CA PHE A 299 -16.92 -3.88 -9.80
C PHE A 299 -17.81 -4.52 -8.73
N ASN A 300 -17.20 -4.99 -7.65
CA ASN A 300 -17.89 -5.50 -6.48
C ASN A 300 -17.31 -4.86 -5.21
N PRO A 301 -17.86 -3.74 -4.72
CA PRO A 301 -17.28 -2.99 -3.61
C PRO A 301 -17.33 -3.73 -2.26
N ARG A 302 -18.03 -4.87 -2.18
CA ARG A 302 -17.97 -5.77 -1.03
C ARG A 302 -16.53 -6.26 -0.78
N ASN A 303 -15.70 -6.33 -1.84
CA ASN A 303 -14.27 -6.64 -1.72
C ASN A 303 -13.56 -5.62 -0.81
N ASN A 304 -13.85 -4.33 -0.95
CA ASN A 304 -13.28 -3.30 -0.07
C ASN A 304 -13.76 -3.46 1.37
N ALA A 305 -15.06 -3.75 1.59
CA ALA A 305 -15.59 -3.98 2.93
C ALA A 305 -14.90 -5.16 3.63
N LYS A 306 -14.64 -6.26 2.90
CA LYS A 306 -13.88 -7.42 3.42
C LYS A 306 -12.45 -7.06 3.82
N TRP A 307 -11.75 -6.30 2.99
CA TRP A 307 -10.41 -5.83 3.31
C TRP A 307 -10.39 -4.83 4.48
N ILE A 308 -11.35 -3.92 4.56
CA ILE A 308 -11.53 -3.03 5.71
C ILE A 308 -11.77 -3.84 6.98
N HIS A 309 -12.60 -4.88 6.93
CA HIS A 309 -12.79 -5.78 8.06
C HIS A 309 -11.49 -6.46 8.48
N HIS A 310 -10.71 -6.97 7.52
CA HIS A 310 -9.40 -7.58 7.79
C HIS A 310 -8.43 -6.60 8.47
N ILE A 311 -8.33 -5.36 7.98
CA ILE A 311 -7.54 -4.31 8.65
C ILE A 311 -8.12 -3.99 10.03
N GLY A 312 -9.45 -3.96 10.16
CA GLY A 312 -10.13 -3.73 11.42
C GLY A 312 -9.80 -4.78 12.49
N GLU A 313 -9.67 -6.05 12.12
CA GLU A 313 -9.19 -7.12 13.00
C GLU A 313 -7.74 -6.86 13.46
N ARG A 314 -6.85 -6.45 12.54
CA ARG A 314 -5.48 -6.05 12.91
C ARG A 314 -5.47 -4.87 13.88
N ILE A 315 -6.34 -3.88 13.67
CA ILE A 315 -6.47 -2.73 14.58
C ILE A 315 -7.09 -3.17 15.92
N ARG A 316 -8.00 -4.14 15.93
CA ARG A 316 -8.62 -4.66 17.16
C ARG A 316 -7.57 -5.27 18.09
N GLU A 317 -6.63 -6.04 17.54
CA GLU A 317 -5.51 -6.60 18.31
C GLU A 317 -4.70 -5.50 19.03
N ILE A 318 -4.44 -4.40 18.33
CA ILE A 318 -3.74 -3.23 18.88
C ILE A 318 -4.60 -2.55 19.94
N VAL A 319 -5.91 -2.39 19.72
CA VAL A 319 -6.82 -1.77 20.70
C VAL A 319 -6.96 -2.61 21.96
N GLU A 320 -6.87 -3.94 21.85
CA GLU A 320 -6.95 -4.85 22.99
C GLU A 320 -5.67 -4.82 23.84
N LYS A 321 -4.49 -4.86 23.19
CA LYS A 321 -3.17 -5.02 23.85
C LYS A 321 -2.39 -3.71 24.03
N GLY A 322 -2.79 -2.64 23.36
CA GLY A 322 -2.02 -1.40 23.25
C GLY A 322 -1.93 -0.59 24.54
N LYS A 323 -0.87 0.22 24.63
CA LYS A 323 -0.59 1.11 25.77
C LYS A 323 -1.04 2.53 25.44
N TYR A 324 -1.95 3.08 26.24
CA TYR A 324 -2.43 4.45 26.04
C TYR A 324 -1.31 5.47 26.29
N CYS A 325 -1.20 6.46 25.41
CA CYS A 325 -0.23 7.55 25.57
C CYS A 325 -0.71 8.58 26.62
N ASN A 326 0.14 9.55 26.95
CA ASN A 326 -0.13 10.55 27.98
C ASN A 326 -1.39 11.39 27.68
N TYR A 327 -1.69 11.65 26.41
CA TYR A 327 -2.92 12.34 25.99
C TYR A 327 -4.20 11.53 26.25
N HIS A 328 -4.08 10.20 26.35
CA HIS A 328 -5.20 9.28 26.40
C HIS A 328 -5.19 8.38 27.65
N LYS A 329 -4.35 8.68 28.64
CA LYS A 329 -4.19 7.88 29.88
C LYS A 329 -5.49 7.67 30.66
N ASN A 330 -6.41 8.64 30.59
CA ASN A 330 -7.72 8.61 31.28
C ASN A 330 -8.85 8.05 30.39
N SER A 331 -8.53 7.50 29.22
CA SER A 331 -9.55 6.95 28.32
C SER A 331 -10.15 5.68 28.91
N ASN A 332 -11.47 5.51 28.78
CA ASN A 332 -12.13 4.29 29.21
C ASN A 332 -11.83 3.15 28.22
N ALA A 333 -10.78 2.37 28.50
CA ALA A 333 -10.33 1.30 27.64
C ALA A 333 -11.39 0.22 27.40
N GLY A 334 -12.19 -0.11 28.42
CA GLY A 334 -13.28 -1.08 28.30
C GLY A 334 -14.35 -0.62 27.31
N LEU A 335 -14.76 0.64 27.41
CA LEU A 335 -15.73 1.24 26.50
C LEU A 335 -15.20 1.32 25.07
N ILE A 336 -13.94 1.74 24.89
CA ILE A 336 -13.31 1.83 23.56
C ILE A 336 -13.26 0.46 22.88
N ARG A 337 -12.84 -0.58 23.61
CA ARG A 337 -12.81 -1.96 23.08
C ARG A 337 -14.21 -2.43 22.68
N LYS A 338 -15.21 -2.20 23.53
CA LYS A 338 -16.61 -2.55 23.25
C LYS A 338 -17.12 -1.83 22.00
N GLN A 339 -16.99 -0.51 21.96
CA GLN A 339 -17.46 0.30 20.84
C GLN A 339 -16.74 -0.05 19.54
N PHE A 340 -15.43 -0.28 19.57
CA PHE A 340 -14.70 -0.66 18.36
C PHE A 340 -15.12 -2.04 17.85
N ARG A 341 -15.39 -3.01 18.73
CA ARG A 341 -15.94 -4.32 18.34
C ARG A 341 -17.30 -4.20 17.67
N GLU A 342 -18.18 -3.33 18.18
CA GLU A 342 -19.47 -3.03 17.54
C GLU A 342 -19.30 -2.41 16.15
N LEU A 343 -18.34 -1.49 15.98
CA LEU A 343 -18.03 -0.90 14.67
C LEU A 343 -17.42 -1.92 13.72
N LEU A 344 -16.58 -2.83 14.21
CA LEU A 344 -15.96 -3.87 13.39
C LEU A 344 -16.99 -4.87 12.88
N ASN A 345 -17.96 -5.25 13.72
CA ASN A 345 -19.05 -6.14 13.32
C ASN A 345 -19.87 -5.60 12.15
N LYS A 346 -20.03 -4.26 12.06
CA LYS A 346 -20.70 -3.62 10.92
C LYS A 346 -19.91 -3.78 9.61
N ALA A 347 -18.57 -3.85 9.65
CA ALA A 347 -17.75 -4.03 8.45
C ALA A 347 -17.94 -5.43 7.83
N MET A 348 -18.22 -6.46 8.64
CA MET A 348 -18.45 -7.83 8.15
C MET A 348 -19.62 -7.94 7.17
N THR A 349 -20.68 -7.18 7.43
CA THR A 349 -21.93 -7.27 6.66
C THR A 349 -22.09 -6.12 5.65
N ALA A 350 -21.28 -5.08 5.76
CA ALA A 350 -21.31 -3.92 4.87
C ALA A 350 -21.22 -4.33 3.39
N SER A 351 -22.00 -3.65 2.56
CA SER A 351 -22.03 -3.89 1.12
C SER A 351 -20.88 -3.22 0.38
N SER A 352 -20.27 -2.18 0.99
CA SER A 352 -19.20 -1.39 0.40
C SER A 352 -18.43 -0.57 1.46
N ALA A 353 -17.26 -0.04 1.11
CA ALA A 353 -16.55 0.90 1.98
C ALA A 353 -17.35 2.19 2.18
N ALA A 354 -18.03 2.68 1.14
CA ALA A 354 -18.87 3.86 1.21
C ALA A 354 -20.09 3.68 2.13
N ASN A 355 -20.74 2.52 2.09
CA ASN A 355 -21.83 2.18 3.01
C ASN A 355 -21.31 2.10 4.44
N TYR A 356 -20.19 1.40 4.66
CA TYR A 356 -19.57 1.30 5.99
C TYR A 356 -19.17 2.66 6.57
N ALA A 357 -18.52 3.51 5.77
CA ALA A 357 -18.11 4.86 6.18
C ALA A 357 -19.30 5.71 6.65
N ARG A 358 -20.46 5.57 6.00
CA ARG A 358 -21.70 6.24 6.42
C ARG A 358 -22.18 5.75 7.78
N GLU A 359 -22.17 4.43 8.01
CA GLU A 359 -22.64 3.82 9.27
C GLU A 359 -21.79 4.15 10.49
N ILE A 360 -20.50 4.46 10.28
CA ILE A 360 -19.57 4.81 11.35
C ILE A 360 -19.34 6.32 11.51
N SER A 361 -19.93 7.15 10.63
CA SER A 361 -19.70 8.60 10.53
C SER A 361 -19.91 9.39 11.83
N THR A 362 -20.76 8.89 12.73
CA THR A 362 -21.08 9.51 14.03
C THR A 362 -20.22 8.98 15.18
N SER A 363 -19.29 8.06 14.92
CA SER A 363 -18.45 7.44 15.94
C SER A 363 -17.49 8.43 16.57
N LYS A 364 -17.66 8.69 17.87
CA LYS A 364 -16.80 9.59 18.65
C LYS A 364 -15.40 9.03 18.95
N ILE A 365 -15.22 7.71 18.81
CA ILE A 365 -13.89 7.09 18.98
C ILE A 365 -13.05 7.14 17.70
N LEU A 366 -13.69 7.28 16.53
CA LEU A 366 -13.02 7.40 15.23
C LEU A 366 -12.88 8.85 14.78
N PHE A 367 -13.91 9.66 15.02
CA PHE A 367 -14.01 11.03 14.53
C PHE A 367 -14.14 12.04 15.66
N ARG A 368 -13.54 13.21 15.45
CA ARG A 368 -13.74 14.40 16.27
C ARG A 368 -14.99 15.13 15.80
N ALA A 369 -15.62 15.87 16.72
CA ALA A 369 -16.71 16.80 16.39
C ALA A 369 -16.27 17.83 15.33
#